data_AF-A0A0R2X9G2-F1
#
_entry.id   AF-A0A0R2X9G2-F1
#
_cell.length_a   1.000
_cell.length_b   1.000
_cell.length_c   1.000
_cell.angle_alpha   90.00
_cell.angle_beta   90.00
_cell.angle_gamma   90.00
#
_symmetry.space_group_name_H-M   'P 1'
#
loop_
_entity.id
_entity.type
_entity.pdbx_description
1 polymer ?
#
loop_
_entity_poly.entity_id
_entity_poly.type
_entity_poly.pdbx_seq_one_letter_code
_entity_poly.pdbx_strand_id
1 'polypeptide(L)'
;LDAILQRRASLALELTHFPETDPAANLLLTSAAHHARAADISVRSEAESSLTAALLLLRQESWLVEKHPDLFEELDQITERLKVGISLHVEGVSAARARRSKLIYRIFRLAGKAPLPVKYAFEDDSLVEIKR
;
A
#
# COMPACT_ATOMS: atom_id res chain seq x y z
N LEU A 1 6.18 1.46 -7.53
CA LEU A 1 5.49 1.30 -6.23
C LEU A 1 5.21 2.66 -5.60
N ASP A 2 6.23 3.45 -5.27
CA ASP A 2 6.07 4.76 -4.60
C ASP A 2 5.12 5.73 -5.31
N ALA A 3 5.18 5.85 -6.64
CA ALA A 3 4.25 6.72 -7.38
C ALA A 3 2.78 6.28 -7.24
N ILE A 4 2.51 4.97 -7.15
CA ILE A 4 1.16 4.42 -6.96
C ILE A 4 0.66 4.74 -5.56
N LEU A 5 1.53 4.56 -4.55
CA LEU A 5 1.22 4.92 -3.15
C LEU A 5 0.92 6.40 -3.01
N GLN A 6 1.73 7.28 -3.62
CA GLN A 6 1.49 8.73 -3.60
C GLN A 6 0.16 9.11 -4.27
N ARG A 7 -0.20 8.48 -5.39
CA ARG A 7 -1.49 8.71 -6.05
C ARG A 7 -2.67 8.23 -5.20
N ARG A 8 -2.52 7.11 -4.49
CA ARG A 8 -3.55 6.62 -3.56
C ARG A 8 -3.77 7.60 -2.40
N ALA A 9 -2.69 8.10 -1.80
CA ALA A 9 -2.77 9.10 -0.74
C ALA A 9 -3.35 10.43 -1.24
N SER A 10 -3.07 10.85 -2.48
CA SER A 10 -3.69 12.05 -3.06
C SER A 10 -5.19 11.87 -3.29
N LEU A 11 -5.62 10.72 -3.84
CA LEU A 11 -7.05 10.42 -3.99
C LEU A 11 -7.77 10.34 -2.64
N ALA A 12 -7.13 9.79 -1.61
CA ALA A 12 -7.67 9.79 -0.26
C ALA A 12 -7.89 11.23 0.27
N LEU A 13 -6.97 12.16 -0.03
CA LEU A 13 -7.16 13.59 0.28
C LEU A 13 -8.21 14.26 -0.61
N GLU A 14 -8.47 13.78 -1.82
CA GLU A 14 -9.58 14.31 -2.62
C GLU A 14 -10.93 13.91 -2.00
N LEU A 15 -11.03 12.69 -1.47
CA LEU A 15 -12.21 12.21 -0.75
C LEU A 15 -12.55 13.02 0.51
N THR A 16 -11.57 13.65 1.15
CA THR A 16 -11.79 14.46 2.37
C THR A 16 -12.48 15.79 2.11
N HIS A 17 -12.51 16.24 0.85
CA HIS A 17 -13.13 17.52 0.47
C HIS A 17 -14.65 17.42 0.27
N PHE A 18 -15.22 16.21 0.32
CA PHE A 18 -16.67 16.03 0.16
C PHE A 18 -17.41 16.40 1.46
N PRO A 19 -18.33 17.38 1.41
CA PRO A 19 -19.04 17.87 2.59
C PRO A 19 -19.96 16.83 3.25
N GLU A 20 -20.24 15.74 2.55
CA GLU A 20 -21.12 14.68 3.03
C GLU A 20 -20.42 13.68 3.96
N THR A 21 -19.09 13.58 3.89
CA THR A 21 -18.33 12.62 4.72
C THR A 21 -18.52 12.90 6.21
N ASP A 22 -18.68 11.83 7.00
CA ASP A 22 -18.75 11.96 8.45
C ASP A 22 -17.51 12.72 8.98
N PRO A 23 -17.67 13.77 9.81
CA PRO A 23 -16.54 14.57 10.27
C PRO A 23 -15.46 13.78 10.99
N ALA A 24 -15.82 12.73 11.74
CA ALA A 24 -14.83 11.91 12.43
C ALA A 24 -14.07 11.02 11.46
N ALA A 25 -14.77 10.35 10.53
CA ALA A 25 -14.16 9.58 9.44
C ALA A 25 -13.24 10.45 8.57
N ASN A 26 -13.67 11.68 8.26
CA ASN A 26 -12.92 12.63 7.46
C ASN A 26 -11.60 13.05 8.15
N LEU A 27 -11.62 13.31 9.46
CA LEU A 27 -10.41 13.60 10.23
C LEU A 27 -9.44 12.40 10.26
N LEU A 28 -9.95 11.19 10.45
CA LEU A 28 -9.13 9.97 10.42
C LEU A 28 -8.50 9.75 9.04
N LEU A 29 -9.27 9.91 7.98
CA LEU A 29 -8.80 9.77 6.60
C LEU A 29 -7.75 10.83 6.25
N THR A 30 -7.99 12.09 6.62
CA THR A 30 -7.05 13.19 6.42
C THR A 30 -5.71 12.92 7.11
N SER A 31 -5.76 12.53 8.39
CA SER A 31 -4.56 12.18 9.16
C SER A 31 -3.80 11.01 8.53
N ALA A 32 -4.49 9.92 8.22
CA ALA A 32 -3.90 8.73 7.63
C ALA A 32 -3.29 9.00 6.25
N ALA A 33 -3.96 9.79 5.40
CA ALA A 33 -3.48 10.14 4.07
C ALA A 33 -2.24 11.05 4.12
N HIS A 34 -2.21 12.02 5.03
CA HIS A 34 -1.01 12.83 5.26
C HIS A 34 0.15 11.98 5.80
N HIS A 35 -0.13 11.07 6.74
CA HIS A 35 0.88 10.18 7.30
C HIS A 35 1.47 9.26 6.22
N ALA A 36 0.64 8.61 5.41
CA ALA A 36 1.08 7.77 4.30
C ALA A 36 1.92 8.54 3.28
N ARG A 37 1.53 9.78 2.95
CA ARG A 37 2.26 10.64 2.01
C ARG A 37 3.63 11.08 2.52
N ALA A 38 3.77 11.30 3.84
CA ALA A 38 5.02 11.75 4.46
C ALA A 38 5.91 10.61 4.98
N ALA A 39 5.43 9.36 4.93
CA ALA A 39 6.11 8.24 5.56
C ALA A 39 7.45 7.86 4.90
N ASP A 40 8.50 7.86 5.72
CA ASP A 40 9.79 7.27 5.38
C ASP A 40 9.69 5.74 5.22
N ILE A 41 10.66 5.16 4.54
CA ILE A 41 10.63 3.73 4.17
C ILE A 41 10.51 2.78 5.38
N SER A 42 10.99 3.19 6.56
CA SER A 42 10.93 2.41 7.79
C SER A 42 9.53 2.32 8.40
N VAL A 43 8.73 3.39 8.31
CA VAL A 43 7.39 3.50 8.91
C VAL A 43 6.27 3.43 7.86
N ARG A 44 6.62 3.40 6.57
CA ARG A 44 5.69 3.31 5.44
C ARG A 44 4.67 2.20 5.58
N SER A 45 5.12 1.08 6.14
CA SER A 45 4.26 -0.07 6.37
C SER A 45 3.07 0.25 7.28
N GLU A 46 3.34 0.88 8.41
CA GLU A 46 2.31 1.24 9.39
C GLU A 46 1.38 2.32 8.83
N ALA A 47 1.96 3.31 8.13
CA ALA A 47 1.21 4.39 7.53
C ALA A 47 0.24 3.89 6.43
N GLU A 48 0.67 2.96 5.57
CA GLU A 48 -0.18 2.36 4.53
C GLU A 48 -1.29 1.48 5.12
N SER A 49 -1.01 0.67 6.14
CA SER A 49 -2.04 -0.13 6.82
C SER A 49 -3.08 0.77 7.50
N SER A 50 -2.66 1.88 8.12
CA SER A 50 -3.57 2.88 8.69
C SER A 50 -4.46 3.54 7.64
N LEU A 51 -3.89 3.90 6.48
CA LEU A 51 -4.67 4.44 5.36
C LEU A 51 -5.66 3.43 4.79
N THR A 52 -5.28 2.16 4.68
CA THR A 52 -6.19 1.08 4.28
C THR A 52 -7.37 0.99 5.24
N ALA A 53 -7.11 0.98 6.55
CA ALA A 53 -8.16 0.91 7.56
C ALA A 53 -9.13 2.10 7.46
N ALA A 54 -8.63 3.32 7.27
CA ALA A 54 -9.48 4.51 7.10
C ALA A 54 -10.35 4.44 5.83
N LEU A 55 -9.79 3.97 4.70
CA LEU A 55 -10.54 3.81 3.45
C LEU A 55 -11.60 2.70 3.54
N LEU A 56 -11.33 1.62 4.27
CA LEU A 56 -12.30 0.55 4.52
C LEU A 56 -13.46 1.00 5.40
N LEU A 57 -13.22 1.90 6.36
CA LEU A 57 -14.28 2.54 7.14
C LEU A 57 -15.15 3.42 6.23
N LEU A 58 -14.52 4.27 5.41
CA LEU A 58 -15.22 5.14 4.48
C LEU A 58 -16.08 4.34 3.48
N ARG A 59 -15.59 3.19 3.00
CA ARG A 59 -16.33 2.32 2.07
C ARG A 59 -17.58 1.69 2.68
N GLN A 60 -17.73 1.65 4.00
CA GLN A 60 -18.95 1.16 4.64
C GLN A 60 -20.13 2.12 4.46
N GLU A 61 -19.87 3.37 4.10
CA GLU A 61 -20.89 4.38 3.80
C GLU A 61 -21.40 4.23 2.35
N SER A 62 -22.35 3.30 2.13
CA SER A 62 -22.89 2.98 0.79
C SER A 62 -23.32 4.20 -0.02
N TRP A 63 -23.95 5.18 0.65
CA TRP A 63 -24.46 6.39 0.02
C TRP A 63 -23.34 7.27 -0.57
N LEU A 64 -22.13 7.26 0.02
CA LEU A 64 -20.99 8.03 -0.47
C LEU A 64 -20.41 7.37 -1.72
N VAL A 65 -20.34 6.03 -1.72
CA VAL A 65 -19.91 5.23 -2.88
C VAL A 65 -20.86 5.41 -4.05
N GLU A 66 -22.17 5.39 -3.80
CA GLU A 66 -23.20 5.62 -4.81
C GLU A 66 -23.15 7.03 -5.42
N LYS A 67 -22.76 8.02 -4.62
CA LYS A 67 -22.70 9.43 -5.05
C LYS A 67 -21.44 9.76 -5.85
N HIS A 68 -20.33 9.11 -5.56
CA HIS A 68 -19.03 9.34 -6.20
C HIS A 68 -18.43 8.07 -6.84
N PRO A 69 -19.18 7.34 -7.68
CA PRO A 69 -18.77 6.02 -8.17
C PRO A 69 -17.45 6.08 -8.95
N ASP A 70 -17.23 7.12 -9.75
CA ASP A 70 -16.01 7.29 -10.55
C ASP A 70 -14.73 7.35 -9.69
N LEU A 71 -14.80 8.00 -8.52
CA LEU A 71 -13.64 8.12 -7.62
C LEU A 71 -13.34 6.81 -6.88
N PHE A 72 -14.39 6.09 -6.48
CA PHE A 72 -14.21 4.78 -5.87
C PHE A 72 -13.71 3.75 -6.89
N GLU A 73 -14.13 3.85 -8.15
CA GLU A 73 -13.57 3.05 -9.24
C GLU A 73 -12.09 3.37 -9.47
N GLU A 74 -11.70 4.65 -9.50
CA GLU A 74 -10.28 5.02 -9.62
C GLU A 74 -9.46 4.48 -8.44
N LEU A 75 -10.00 4.57 -7.22
CA LEU A 75 -9.37 4.04 -6.02
C LEU A 75 -9.19 2.51 -6.10
N ASP A 76 -10.19 1.79 -6.63
CA ASP A 76 -10.11 0.35 -6.87
C ASP A 76 -9.02 0.02 -7.90
N GLN A 77 -8.98 0.73 -9.02
CA GLN A 77 -7.97 0.53 -10.06
C GLN A 77 -6.55 0.76 -9.53
N ILE A 78 -6.34 1.78 -8.67
CA ILE A 78 -5.04 2.03 -8.04
C ILE A 78 -4.70 0.96 -7.01
N THR A 79 -5.68 0.49 -6.25
CA THR A 79 -5.50 -0.57 -5.26
C THR A 79 -5.11 -1.88 -5.93
N GLU A 80 -5.73 -2.23 -7.06
CA GLU A 80 -5.36 -3.41 -7.84
C GLU A 80 -3.95 -3.30 -8.45
N ARG A 81 -3.60 -2.13 -9.02
CA ARG A 81 -2.23 -1.89 -9.49
C ARG A 81 -1.21 -1.99 -8.35
N LEU A 82 -1.58 -1.52 -7.16
CA LEU A 82 -0.74 -1.61 -5.97
C LEU A 82 -0.51 -3.07 -5.57
N LYS A 83 -1.56 -3.88 -5.50
CA LYS A 83 -1.49 -5.32 -5.20
C LYS A 83 -0.56 -6.06 -6.16
N VAL A 84 -0.70 -5.81 -7.47
CA VAL A 84 0.18 -6.41 -8.50
C VAL A 84 1.63 -5.97 -8.28
N GLY A 85 1.86 -4.67 -8.06
CA GLY A 85 3.20 -4.13 -7.81
C GLY A 85 3.88 -4.73 -6.58
N ILE A 86 3.13 -4.91 -5.50
CA ILE A 86 3.59 -5.54 -4.26
C ILE A 86 3.93 -7.01 -4.51
N SER A 87 3.05 -7.76 -5.17
CA SER A 87 3.28 -9.18 -5.49
C SER A 87 4.59 -9.38 -6.28
N LEU A 88 4.80 -8.56 -7.32
CA LEU A 88 6.04 -8.58 -8.10
C LEU A 88 7.29 -8.22 -7.26
N HIS A 89 7.17 -7.26 -6.34
CA HIS A 89 8.25 -6.93 -5.42
C HIS A 89 8.60 -8.12 -4.52
N VAL A 90 7.60 -8.68 -3.85
CA VAL A 90 7.72 -9.82 -2.94
C VAL A 90 8.31 -11.04 -3.64
N GLU A 91 7.86 -11.32 -4.87
CA GLU A 91 8.41 -12.38 -5.72
C GLU A 91 9.89 -12.11 -6.03
N GLY A 92 10.24 -10.90 -6.47
CA GLY A 92 11.61 -10.49 -6.74
C GLY A 92 12.53 -10.63 -5.52
N VAL A 93 12.06 -10.19 -4.33
CA VAL A 93 12.79 -10.34 -3.06
C VAL A 93 13.01 -11.82 -2.74
N SER A 94 11.98 -12.65 -2.89
CA SER A 94 12.06 -14.09 -2.59
C SER A 94 13.01 -14.82 -3.54
N ALA A 95 12.94 -14.54 -4.84
CA ALA A 95 13.81 -15.11 -5.86
C ALA A 95 15.28 -14.71 -5.64
N ALA A 96 15.53 -13.43 -5.32
CA ALA A 96 16.86 -12.94 -5.00
C ALA A 96 17.42 -13.62 -3.73
N ARG A 97 16.62 -13.75 -2.67
CA ARG A 97 17.03 -14.47 -1.45
C ARG A 97 17.32 -15.95 -1.72
N ALA A 98 16.45 -16.64 -2.46
CA ALA A 98 16.62 -18.05 -2.81
C ALA A 98 17.86 -18.30 -3.67
N ARG A 99 18.23 -17.36 -4.55
CA ARG A 99 19.48 -17.45 -5.32
C ARG A 99 20.70 -17.22 -4.43
N ARG A 100 20.66 -16.21 -3.56
CA ARG A 100 21.77 -15.85 -2.66
C ARG A 100 21.99 -16.84 -1.52
N SER A 101 21.01 -17.68 -1.19
CA SER A 101 21.17 -18.75 -0.20
C SER A 101 21.99 -19.95 -0.70
N LYS A 102 22.12 -20.12 -2.03
CA LYS A 102 22.89 -21.22 -2.64
C LYS A 102 24.38 -21.12 -2.32
N LEU A 103 25.00 -22.28 -2.07
CA LEU A 103 26.39 -22.41 -1.62
C LEU A 103 27.38 -21.70 -2.55
N ILE A 104 27.22 -21.85 -3.87
CA ILE A 104 28.09 -21.21 -4.87
C ILE A 104 28.11 -19.67 -4.75
N TYR A 105 26.96 -19.04 -4.49
CA TYR A 105 26.87 -17.58 -4.32
C TYR A 105 27.51 -17.11 -3.02
N ARG A 106 27.50 -17.95 -1.97
CA ARG A 106 28.09 -17.65 -0.66
C ARG A 106 29.61 -17.83 -0.67
N ILE A 107 30.11 -18.94 -1.23
CA ILE A 107 31.54 -19.26 -1.29
C ILE A 107 32.26 -18.26 -2.21
N PHE A 108 31.74 -18.05 -3.42
CA PHE A 108 32.38 -17.17 -4.41
C PHE A 108 31.99 -15.70 -4.23
N ARG A 109 31.19 -15.35 -3.20
CA ARG A 109 30.72 -13.98 -2.90
C ARG A 109 30.12 -13.28 -4.14
N LEU A 110 29.42 -14.04 -4.98
CA LEU A 110 28.88 -13.57 -6.27
C LEU A 110 27.80 -12.49 -6.13
N ALA A 111 27.19 -12.38 -4.94
CA ALA A 111 26.21 -11.34 -4.64
C ALA A 111 26.83 -10.05 -4.07
N GLY A 112 28.16 -9.97 -3.96
CA GLY A 112 28.87 -8.80 -3.46
C GLY A 112 28.52 -8.44 -2.01
N LYS A 113 28.54 -7.13 -1.72
CA LYS A 113 28.25 -6.53 -0.39
C LYS A 113 26.83 -5.98 -0.26
N ALA A 114 25.97 -6.20 -1.25
CA ALA A 114 24.62 -5.65 -1.22
C ALA A 114 23.82 -6.22 -0.03
N PRO A 115 23.08 -5.41 0.73
CA PRO A 115 22.21 -5.91 1.79
C PRO A 115 21.18 -6.90 1.24
N LEU A 116 20.62 -7.75 2.11
CA LEU A 116 19.56 -8.65 1.68
C LEU A 116 18.30 -7.84 1.36
N PRO A 117 17.61 -8.13 0.25
CA PRO A 117 16.35 -7.47 -0.06
C PRO A 117 15.33 -7.81 1.03
N VAL A 118 14.48 -6.86 1.40
CA VAL A 118 13.54 -6.92 2.55
C VAL A 118 12.11 -6.87 2.04
N LYS A 119 11.21 -7.63 2.68
CA LYS A 119 9.76 -7.50 2.50
C LYS A 119 9.21 -6.58 3.58
N TYR A 120 8.21 -5.77 3.27
CA TYR A 120 7.60 -4.87 4.25
C TYR A 120 6.30 -5.47 4.78
N ALA A 121 5.94 -5.19 6.04
CA ALA A 121 4.79 -5.85 6.68
C ALA A 121 3.44 -5.53 6.00
N PHE A 122 3.27 -4.33 5.43
CA PHE A 122 2.05 -3.93 4.72
C PHE A 122 1.81 -4.74 3.44
N GLU A 123 2.88 -5.32 2.89
CA GLU A 123 2.78 -6.18 1.72
C GLU A 123 1.96 -7.42 2.06
N ASP A 124 2.09 -7.95 3.28
CA ASP A 124 1.30 -9.10 3.73
C ASP A 124 -0.20 -8.74 3.88
N ASP A 125 -0.53 -7.59 4.48
CA ASP A 125 -1.92 -7.11 4.61
C ASP A 125 -2.62 -6.99 3.25
N SER A 126 -1.93 -6.41 2.26
CA SER A 126 -2.46 -6.22 0.91
C SER A 126 -2.66 -7.54 0.13
N LEU A 127 -1.87 -8.57 0.45
CA LEU A 127 -1.96 -9.88 -0.19
C LEU A 127 -3.01 -10.80 0.47
N VAL A 128 -3.35 -10.58 1.74
CA VAL A 128 -4.40 -11.35 2.43
C VAL A 128 -5.79 -11.08 1.84
N GLU A 129 -6.04 -9.86 1.36
CA GLU A 129 -7.29 -9.51 0.65
C GLU A 129 -7.55 -10.37 -0.60
N ILE A 130 -6.53 -10.92 -1.26
CA ILE A 130 -6.67 -11.74 -2.49
C ILE A 130 -7.36 -13.09 -2.21
N LYS A 131 -7.31 -13.56 -0.96
CA LYS A 131 -7.82 -14.89 -0.59
C LYS A 131 -9.25 -14.90 -0.05
N ARG A 132 -9.93 -13.74 0.01
CA ARG A 132 -11.28 -13.65 0.58
C ARG A 132 -12.34 -13.43 -0.50
#